data_AF-M6K6L5-F1
#
_entry.id   AF-M6K6L5-F1
#
_cell.length_a   1.000
_cell.length_b   1.000
_cell.length_c   1.000
_cell.angle_alpha   90.00
_cell.angle_beta   90.00
_cell.angle_gamma   90.00
#
_symmetry.space_group_name_H-M   'P 1'
#
loop_
_entity.id
_entity.type
_entity.pdbx_description
1 polymer ?
#
loop_
_entity_poly.entity_id
_entity_poly.type
_entity_poly.pdbx_seq_one_letter_code
_entity_poly.pdbx_strand_id
1 'polypeptide(L)'
;MLDFVSFVGTQSIVCIFMGNGFSNPIATNLNAGNGKNLLDFNFGEVNGDGSFYYSPGFSFGGFSTQEYTESNGIERSDTYQISLQDMNLDRISDVSIAFLSLDKTWGRIYYRYNSPRNSGEDQLLNVSNGAGQTSQVQYQLKNNHSGALQTGTGNYPDVPSMTPGFLVTQTRQDLSNGIVHTTNYSYTNERYIQGTRTISRSLGFASIRETDVNTNFYKITDY
;
A
#
# COMPACT_ATOMS: atom_id res chain seq x y z
N MET A 1 0.49 5.52 -19.10
CA MET A 1 0.76 4.46 -20.10
C MET A 1 1.59 3.40 -19.40
N LEU A 2 1.43 2.15 -19.79
CA LEU A 2 1.97 0.99 -19.09
C LEU A 2 3.04 0.33 -19.95
N ASP A 3 4.03 -0.28 -19.28
CA ASP A 3 5.04 -1.11 -19.92
C ASP A 3 4.42 -2.41 -20.46
N PHE A 4 5.14 -3.08 -21.36
CA PHE A 4 4.74 -4.40 -21.84
C PHE A 4 5.46 -5.48 -21.05
N VAL A 5 4.70 -6.38 -20.42
CA VAL A 5 5.22 -7.52 -19.67
C VAL A 5 4.67 -8.81 -20.27
N SER A 6 5.54 -9.79 -20.48
CA SER A 6 5.17 -11.12 -20.94
C SER A 6 5.87 -12.21 -20.13
N PHE A 7 5.26 -13.39 -20.09
CA PHE A 7 5.83 -14.56 -19.44
C PHE A 7 5.95 -15.69 -20.45
N VAL A 8 7.17 -16.22 -20.61
CA VAL A 8 7.47 -17.26 -21.59
C VAL A 8 8.29 -18.34 -20.90
N GLY A 9 7.75 -19.55 -20.81
CA GLY A 9 8.41 -20.64 -20.11
C GLY A 9 8.63 -20.28 -18.63
N THR A 10 9.90 -20.22 -18.23
CA THR A 10 10.33 -19.88 -16.86
C THR A 10 10.91 -18.47 -16.78
N GLN A 11 10.51 -17.55 -17.66
CA GLN A 11 11.04 -16.18 -17.71
C GLN A 11 9.91 -15.15 -17.71
N SER A 12 10.14 -14.02 -17.04
CA SER A 12 9.41 -12.78 -17.29
C SER A 12 10.26 -11.86 -18.16
N ILE A 13 9.60 -11.19 -19.08
CA ILE A 13 10.21 -10.29 -20.06
C ILE A 13 9.48 -8.97 -20.00
N VAL A 14 10.24 -7.89 -19.79
CA VAL A 14 9.71 -6.52 -19.72
C VAL A 14 10.29 -5.70 -20.86
N CYS A 15 9.42 -5.00 -21.59
CA CYS A 15 9.81 -3.97 -22.54
C CYS A 15 9.26 -2.64 -22.06
N ILE A 16 10.16 -1.68 -21.80
CA ILE A 16 9.82 -0.39 -21.21
C ILE A 16 9.21 0.50 -22.29
N PHE A 17 8.08 1.14 -21.99
CA PHE A 17 7.47 2.09 -22.92
C PHE A 17 8.28 3.40 -22.97
N MET A 18 8.67 3.81 -24.18
CA MET A 18 9.55 4.98 -24.40
C MET A 18 8.82 6.20 -25.00
N GLY A 19 7.48 6.19 -25.04
CA GLY A 19 6.68 7.28 -25.61
C GLY A 19 6.24 7.05 -27.07
N ASN A 20 7.09 6.43 -27.89
CA ASN A 20 6.81 6.13 -29.31
C ASN A 20 7.12 4.67 -29.71
N GLY A 21 7.27 3.79 -28.72
CA GLY A 21 7.66 2.39 -28.91
C GLY A 21 8.09 1.77 -27.59
N PHE A 22 8.69 0.59 -27.67
CA PHE A 22 9.19 -0.15 -26.51
C PHE A 22 10.71 -0.36 -26.60
N SER A 23 11.37 -0.43 -25.45
CA SER A 23 12.79 -0.76 -25.35
C SER A 23 13.07 -2.18 -25.84
N ASN A 24 14.36 -2.50 -25.99
CA ASN A 24 14.78 -3.90 -26.08
C ASN A 24 14.29 -4.67 -24.83
N PRO A 25 13.92 -5.95 -25.00
CA PRO A 25 13.40 -6.76 -23.91
C PRO A 25 14.46 -7.01 -22.83
N ILE A 26 14.05 -6.88 -21.58
CA ILE A 26 14.83 -7.25 -20.39
C ILE A 26 14.19 -8.51 -19.82
N ALA A 27 14.93 -9.61 -19.80
CA ALA A 27 14.45 -10.90 -19.31
C ALA A 27 15.02 -11.20 -17.93
N THR A 28 14.19 -11.74 -17.05
CA THR A 28 14.61 -12.34 -15.77
C THR A 28 13.97 -13.70 -15.58
N ASN A 29 14.67 -14.59 -14.89
CA ASN A 29 14.18 -15.95 -14.65
C ASN A 29 13.14 -15.93 -13.52
N LEU A 30 12.03 -16.61 -13.76
CA LEU A 30 11.05 -16.96 -12.74
C LEU A 30 11.55 -18.15 -11.92
N ASN A 31 11.21 -18.18 -10.65
CA ASN A 31 11.39 -19.37 -9.82
C ASN A 31 10.26 -20.39 -10.09
N ALA A 32 10.23 -20.92 -11.32
CA ALA A 32 9.24 -21.90 -11.75
C ALA A 32 9.97 -23.12 -12.34
N GLY A 33 9.68 -24.31 -11.82
CA GLY A 33 10.30 -25.57 -12.29
C GLY A 33 9.82 -26.01 -13.68
N ASN A 34 8.64 -25.54 -14.12
CA ASN A 34 8.15 -25.67 -15.48
C ASN A 34 7.28 -24.46 -15.85
N GLY A 35 7.24 -24.09 -17.13
CA GLY A 35 6.52 -22.91 -17.62
C GLY A 35 5.03 -23.11 -17.88
N LYS A 36 4.38 -24.09 -17.23
CA LYS A 36 3.00 -24.50 -17.56
C LYS A 36 1.92 -23.86 -16.68
N ASN A 37 2.29 -23.18 -15.60
CA ASN A 37 1.32 -22.55 -14.69
C ASN A 37 1.17 -21.03 -14.96
N LEU A 38 1.06 -20.65 -16.24
CA LEU A 38 0.81 -19.26 -16.65
C LEU A 38 -0.63 -18.79 -16.40
N LEU A 39 -1.49 -19.62 -15.78
CA LEU A 39 -2.84 -19.22 -15.38
C LEU A 39 -2.87 -18.59 -13.99
N ASP A 40 -1.83 -18.79 -13.17
CA ASP A 40 -1.79 -18.42 -11.75
C ASP A 40 -0.71 -17.35 -11.46
N PHE A 41 -0.67 -16.27 -12.24
CA PHE A 41 0.20 -15.13 -11.93
C PHE A 41 -0.63 -13.89 -11.57
N ASN A 42 -0.10 -13.11 -10.63
CA ASN A 42 -0.67 -11.82 -10.27
C ASN A 42 0.46 -10.80 -10.10
N PHE A 43 0.16 -9.53 -10.37
CA PHE A 43 1.07 -8.42 -10.15
C PHE A 43 0.61 -7.64 -8.93
N GLY A 44 1.52 -7.40 -7.99
CA GLY A 44 1.26 -6.55 -6.84
C GLY A 44 2.55 -5.98 -6.31
N GLU A 45 2.49 -4.72 -5.91
CA GLU A 45 3.56 -4.07 -5.16
C GLU A 45 3.51 -4.60 -3.73
N VAL A 46 4.53 -5.37 -3.33
CA VAL A 46 4.58 -6.02 -2.01
C VAL A 46 5.57 -5.36 -1.06
N ASN A 47 6.53 -4.60 -1.59
CA ASN A 47 7.57 -3.95 -0.78
C ASN A 47 7.46 -2.43 -0.79
N GLY A 48 6.76 -1.86 -1.80
CA GLY A 48 6.67 -0.42 -1.99
C GLY A 48 8.07 0.15 -2.09
N ASP A 49 8.81 -0.27 -3.12
CA ASP A 49 10.04 0.35 -3.65
C ASP A 49 10.00 0.37 -5.20
N GLY A 50 8.80 0.18 -5.75
CA GLY A 50 8.54 0.12 -7.18
C GLY A 50 9.21 -1.06 -7.87
N SER A 51 9.68 -2.05 -7.11
CA SER A 51 10.46 -3.16 -7.64
C SER A 51 9.90 -4.53 -7.24
N PHE A 52 9.99 -5.46 -8.19
CA PHE A 52 9.48 -6.82 -8.02
C PHE A 52 10.56 -7.70 -7.38
N TYR A 53 10.62 -7.76 -6.04
CA TYR A 53 11.50 -8.71 -5.35
C TYR A 53 10.84 -10.05 -5.06
N TYR A 54 11.60 -11.11 -5.28
CA TYR A 54 11.32 -12.44 -4.75
C TYR A 54 11.69 -12.50 -3.26
N SER A 55 10.74 -12.79 -2.38
CA SER A 55 11.01 -13.17 -0.99
C SER A 55 10.84 -14.69 -0.82
N PRO A 56 11.90 -15.42 -0.39
CA PRO A 56 11.81 -16.86 -0.11
C PRO A 56 10.94 -17.18 1.12
N GLY A 57 10.73 -16.20 2.01
CA GLY A 57 9.67 -16.24 3.00
C GLY A 57 8.45 -15.56 2.40
N PHE A 58 7.55 -16.35 1.80
CA PHE A 58 6.26 -15.96 1.24
C PHE A 58 5.78 -14.56 1.69
N SER A 59 5.63 -13.60 0.78
CA SER A 59 5.10 -12.25 1.09
C SER A 59 3.69 -12.28 1.71
N PHE A 60 3.00 -13.42 1.63
CA PHE A 60 1.72 -13.65 2.26
C PHE A 60 1.68 -14.92 3.12
N GLY A 61 2.79 -15.58 3.45
CA GLY A 61 2.80 -16.89 4.11
C GLY A 61 2.10 -18.01 3.30
N GLY A 62 1.98 -19.20 3.90
CA GLY A 62 1.09 -20.24 3.36
C GLY A 62 -0.37 -19.93 3.67
N PHE A 63 -1.26 -20.17 2.72
CA PHE A 63 -2.70 -20.32 2.97
C PHE A 63 -2.98 -21.79 3.16
N SER A 64 -3.45 -22.18 4.35
CA SER A 64 -4.14 -23.44 4.51
C SER A 64 -5.60 -23.16 4.23
N THR A 65 -6.02 -23.29 2.98
CA THR A 65 -7.44 -23.56 2.72
C THR A 65 -7.68 -24.91 3.37
N GLN A 66 -8.45 -24.99 4.46
CA GLN A 66 -8.62 -26.25 5.17
C GLN A 66 -9.18 -27.29 4.20
N GLU A 67 -8.32 -28.22 3.80
CA GLU A 67 -8.60 -29.31 2.88
C GLU A 67 -9.44 -30.31 3.67
N TYR A 68 -10.76 -30.27 3.48
CA TYR A 68 -11.61 -31.30 4.03
C TYR A 68 -11.63 -32.47 3.03
N THR A 69 -10.90 -33.53 3.37
CA THR A 69 -11.10 -34.85 2.77
C THR A 69 -12.42 -35.40 3.27
N GLU A 70 -13.47 -35.29 2.47
CA GLU A 70 -14.64 -36.14 2.72
C GLU A 70 -14.27 -37.60 2.43
N SER A 71 -14.79 -38.52 3.25
CA SER A 71 -14.59 -39.99 3.15
C SER A 71 -14.92 -40.59 1.76
N ASN A 72 -15.64 -39.83 0.92
CA ASN A 72 -16.03 -40.19 -0.44
C ASN A 72 -14.96 -39.83 -1.52
N GLY A 73 -13.82 -39.25 -1.14
CA GLY A 73 -12.66 -39.09 -2.03
C GLY A 73 -12.78 -37.98 -3.08
N ILE A 74 -13.64 -36.98 -2.87
CA ILE A 74 -13.72 -35.79 -3.73
C ILE A 74 -13.05 -34.61 -3.02
N GLU A 75 -11.83 -34.28 -3.44
CA GLU A 75 -11.07 -33.13 -2.93
C GLU A 75 -10.51 -32.30 -4.08
N ARG A 76 -11.29 -31.37 -4.67
CA ARG A 76 -10.78 -30.19 -5.41
C ARG A 76 -11.82 -29.09 -5.42
N SER A 77 -11.48 -27.87 -5.07
CA SER A 77 -12.19 -26.72 -5.66
C SER A 77 -11.59 -26.52 -7.05
N ASP A 78 -12.35 -26.75 -8.10
CA ASP A 78 -11.88 -26.49 -9.48
C ASP A 78 -11.85 -24.98 -9.79
N THR A 79 -12.25 -24.11 -8.86
CA THR A 79 -12.37 -22.67 -9.10
C THR A 79 -11.88 -21.86 -7.90
N TYR A 80 -10.68 -21.32 -8.05
CA TYR A 80 -10.12 -20.30 -7.16
C TYR A 80 -9.95 -18.99 -7.92
N GLN A 81 -10.12 -17.88 -7.23
CA GLN A 81 -9.72 -16.56 -7.71
C GLN A 81 -8.81 -15.92 -6.68
N ILE A 82 -7.57 -15.63 -7.08
CA ILE A 82 -6.60 -14.93 -6.26
C ILE A 82 -6.53 -13.49 -6.76
N SER A 83 -6.74 -12.53 -5.86
CA SER A 83 -6.60 -11.11 -6.18
C SER A 83 -5.61 -10.46 -5.23
N LEU A 84 -4.69 -9.69 -5.81
CA LEU A 84 -3.87 -8.74 -5.10
C LEU A 84 -4.56 -7.37 -5.15
N GLN A 85 -4.87 -6.80 -3.98
CA GLN A 85 -5.55 -5.51 -3.85
C GLN A 85 -5.08 -4.86 -2.56
N ASP A 86 -4.95 -3.54 -2.54
CA ASP A 86 -4.76 -2.77 -1.31
C ASP A 86 -6.11 -2.66 -0.58
N MET A 87 -6.39 -3.57 0.35
CA MET A 87 -7.69 -3.66 1.03
C MET A 87 -7.75 -2.78 2.28
N ASN A 88 -6.61 -2.40 2.85
CA ASN A 88 -6.50 -1.55 4.03
C ASN A 88 -6.05 -0.10 3.72
N LEU A 89 -5.82 0.21 2.44
CA LEU A 89 -5.40 1.52 1.92
C LEU A 89 -4.00 1.95 2.39
N ASP A 90 -3.08 0.98 2.55
CA ASP A 90 -1.70 1.19 2.96
C ASP A 90 -0.68 1.28 1.82
N ARG A 91 -1.16 1.22 0.57
CA ARG A 91 -0.39 1.16 -0.68
C ARG A 91 0.42 -0.10 -0.87
N ILE A 92 0.21 -1.11 -0.04
CA ILE A 92 0.79 -2.44 -0.20
C ILE A 92 -0.31 -3.36 -0.70
N SER A 93 0.06 -4.26 -1.59
CA SER A 93 -0.88 -5.28 -2.02
C SER A 93 -1.14 -6.24 -0.87
N ASP A 94 -2.40 -6.36 -0.50
CA ASP A 94 -2.94 -7.46 0.29
C ASP A 94 -3.40 -8.57 -0.66
N VAL A 95 -3.69 -9.75 -0.10
CA VAL A 95 -4.20 -10.88 -0.89
C VAL A 95 -5.58 -11.28 -0.42
N SER A 96 -6.47 -11.50 -1.38
CA SER A 96 -7.73 -12.20 -1.19
C SER A 96 -7.80 -13.44 -2.07
N ILE A 97 -8.39 -14.49 -1.52
CA ILE A 97 -8.60 -15.77 -2.20
C ILE A 97 -10.07 -16.13 -2.03
N ALA A 98 -10.81 -16.12 -3.14
CA ALA A 98 -12.15 -16.68 -3.20
C ALA A 98 -12.06 -18.11 -3.72
N PHE A 99 -12.83 -19.02 -3.12
CA PHE A 99 -12.99 -20.37 -3.62
C PHE A 99 -14.43 -20.84 -3.53
N LEU A 100 -14.76 -21.79 -4.41
CA LEU A 100 -16.06 -22.44 -4.48
C LEU A 100 -15.85 -23.96 -4.44
N SER A 101 -16.63 -24.66 -3.63
CA SER A 101 -16.61 -26.12 -3.57
C SER A 101 -16.89 -26.74 -4.94
N LEU A 102 -16.43 -27.98 -5.18
CA LEU A 102 -16.60 -28.65 -6.47
C LEU A 102 -18.08 -28.74 -6.90
N ASP A 103 -18.94 -29.06 -5.93
CA ASP A 103 -20.38 -29.18 -6.09
C ASP A 103 -21.09 -27.82 -6.12
N LYS A 104 -20.36 -26.71 -5.94
CA LYS A 104 -20.83 -25.33 -5.95
C LYS A 104 -21.88 -25.01 -4.89
N THR A 105 -21.98 -25.84 -3.84
CA THR A 105 -22.96 -25.66 -2.77
C THR A 105 -22.49 -24.70 -1.69
N TRP A 106 -21.17 -24.45 -1.60
CA TRP A 106 -20.61 -23.50 -0.65
C TRP A 106 -19.28 -22.90 -1.15
N GLY A 107 -18.88 -21.78 -0.58
CA GLY A 107 -17.62 -21.12 -0.88
C GLY A 107 -17.18 -20.24 0.27
N ARG A 108 -15.93 -19.77 0.23
CA ARG A 108 -15.41 -18.82 1.22
C ARG A 108 -14.46 -17.84 0.56
N ILE A 109 -14.29 -16.69 1.22
CA ILE A 109 -13.28 -15.70 0.89
C ILE A 109 -12.31 -15.63 2.07
N TYR A 110 -11.04 -15.86 1.79
CA TYR A 110 -9.94 -15.58 2.71
C TYR A 110 -9.29 -14.26 2.31
N TYR A 111 -8.81 -13.51 3.29
CA TYR A 111 -7.93 -12.38 3.04
C TYR A 111 -6.81 -12.37 4.05
N ARG A 112 -5.67 -11.81 3.66
CA ARG A 112 -4.54 -11.57 4.56
C ARG A 112 -3.98 -10.20 4.23
N TYR A 113 -3.91 -9.37 5.26
CA TYR A 113 -3.19 -8.12 5.17
C TYR A 113 -1.70 -8.37 5.16
N ASN A 114 -0.98 -7.58 4.36
CA ASN A 114 0.45 -7.49 4.50
C ASN A 114 0.81 -6.84 5.84
N SER A 115 2.08 -6.93 6.24
CA SER A 115 2.51 -6.24 7.46
C SER A 115 2.35 -4.72 7.27
N PRO A 116 1.57 -4.02 8.11
CA PRO A 116 1.33 -2.60 7.91
C PRO A 116 2.64 -1.82 8.07
N ARG A 117 2.93 -0.94 7.10
CA ARG A 117 4.06 -0.03 7.21
C ARG A 117 3.70 1.17 8.09
N ASN A 118 4.69 1.64 8.83
CA ASN A 118 4.58 2.89 9.60
C ASN A 118 5.00 4.12 8.78
N SER A 119 5.38 3.94 7.51
CA SER A 119 5.71 4.99 6.56
C SER A 119 5.52 4.48 5.13
N GLY A 120 5.35 5.40 4.20
CA GLY A 120 5.39 5.08 2.78
C GLY A 120 6.77 4.64 2.31
N GLU A 121 6.77 4.11 1.09
CA GLU A 121 7.94 3.94 0.23
C GLU A 121 8.78 5.22 0.17
N ASP A 122 10.10 5.05 0.34
CA ASP A 122 11.11 6.12 0.21
C ASP A 122 10.83 7.39 1.01
N GLN A 123 10.07 7.28 2.10
CA GLN A 123 9.85 8.40 3.00
C GLN A 123 11.07 8.65 3.88
N LEU A 124 11.42 9.93 4.02
CA LEU A 124 12.54 10.36 4.84
C LEU A 124 12.20 10.21 6.33
N LEU A 125 12.83 9.24 7.00
CA LEU A 125 12.61 8.99 8.42
C LEU A 125 13.58 9.74 9.33
N ASN A 126 14.82 9.93 8.88
CA ASN A 126 15.87 10.52 9.70
C ASN A 126 16.91 11.24 8.84
N VAL A 127 17.32 12.41 9.29
CA VAL A 127 18.46 13.18 8.75
C VAL A 127 19.43 13.44 9.89
N SER A 128 20.73 13.32 9.61
CA SER A 128 21.80 13.76 10.50
C SER A 128 22.75 14.65 9.70
N ASN A 129 23.25 15.71 10.33
CA ASN A 129 24.26 16.56 9.73
C ASN A 129 25.70 16.11 10.04
N GLY A 130 25.88 14.99 10.73
CA GLY A 130 27.19 14.49 11.15
C GLY A 130 27.87 15.31 12.27
N ALA A 131 27.22 16.35 12.77
CA ALA A 131 27.72 17.24 13.84
C ALA A 131 26.92 17.09 15.15
N GLY A 132 26.23 15.95 15.32
CA GLY A 132 25.45 15.63 16.52
C GLY A 132 24.00 16.12 16.52
N GLN A 133 23.55 16.80 15.46
CA GLN A 133 22.14 17.18 15.31
C GLN A 133 21.40 16.17 14.44
N THR A 134 20.17 15.84 14.82
CA THR A 134 19.33 14.89 14.09
C THR A 134 17.90 15.40 13.96
N SER A 135 17.23 15.02 12.88
CA SER A 135 15.81 15.29 12.65
C SER A 135 15.13 14.00 12.24
N GLN A 136 14.11 13.62 12.99
CA GLN A 136 13.34 12.39 12.80
C GLN A 136 11.91 12.74 12.46
N VAL A 137 11.30 11.94 11.60
CA VAL A 137 9.90 12.05 11.18
C VAL A 137 9.21 10.72 11.41
N GLN A 138 8.07 10.76 12.09
CA GLN A 138 7.16 9.62 12.21
C GLN A 138 5.97 9.84 11.29
N TYR A 139 5.55 8.76 10.66
CA TYR A 139 4.40 8.74 9.77
C TYR A 139 3.32 7.80 10.29
N GLN A 140 2.11 7.95 9.76
CA GLN A 140 1.01 7.02 9.95
C GLN A 140 0.14 7.02 8.71
N LEU A 141 -0.52 5.90 8.43
CA LEU A 141 -1.59 5.85 7.44
C LEU A 141 -2.66 6.90 7.75
N LYS A 142 -2.98 7.71 6.74
CA LYS A 142 -4.02 8.74 6.82
C LYS A 142 -5.33 8.18 7.33
N ASN A 143 -5.72 7.02 6.82
CA ASN A 143 -7.01 6.39 7.14
C ASN A 143 -7.09 5.91 8.59
N ASN A 144 -5.94 5.73 9.24
CA ASN A 144 -5.86 5.37 10.66
C ASN A 144 -5.68 6.60 11.57
N HIS A 145 -5.46 7.79 10.99
CA HIS A 145 -5.31 9.02 11.75
C HIS A 145 -6.68 9.64 12.05
N SER A 146 -7.02 9.74 13.33
CA SER A 146 -8.30 10.34 13.76
C SER A 146 -8.44 11.77 13.23
N GLY A 147 -9.65 12.11 12.77
CA GLY A 147 -9.96 13.43 12.23
C GLY A 147 -9.49 13.67 10.79
N ALA A 148 -8.53 12.91 10.28
CA ALA A 148 -7.98 13.12 8.94
C ALA A 148 -9.04 12.93 7.83
N LEU A 149 -9.98 12.01 8.02
CA LEU A 149 -11.11 11.78 7.11
C LEU A 149 -12.43 11.94 7.86
N GLN A 150 -13.39 12.64 7.24
CA GLN A 150 -14.77 12.72 7.73
C GLN A 150 -15.70 11.98 6.78
N THR A 151 -15.79 10.65 6.94
CA THR A 151 -16.65 9.79 6.12
C THR A 151 -18.12 10.20 6.19
N GLY A 152 -18.85 10.07 5.08
CA GLY A 152 -20.29 10.39 5.03
C GLY A 152 -20.60 11.89 4.97
N THR A 153 -19.60 12.75 4.82
CA THR A 153 -19.76 14.20 4.63
C THR A 153 -19.49 14.60 3.17
N GLY A 154 -19.98 15.77 2.75
CA GLY A 154 -19.73 16.30 1.41
C GLY A 154 -20.79 15.95 0.37
N ASN A 155 -20.77 16.67 -0.75
CA ASN A 155 -21.65 16.47 -1.89
C ASN A 155 -20.82 16.54 -3.17
N TYR A 156 -21.10 15.67 -4.13
CA TYR A 156 -20.43 15.69 -5.43
C TYR A 156 -20.40 17.12 -6.02
N PRO A 157 -19.25 17.62 -6.49
CA PRO A 157 -17.98 16.88 -6.65
C PRO A 157 -17.05 16.91 -5.42
N ASP A 158 -17.36 17.68 -4.38
CA ASP A 158 -16.55 17.80 -3.16
C ASP A 158 -16.89 16.68 -2.16
N VAL A 159 -15.96 15.74 -2.00
CA VAL A 159 -16.12 14.55 -1.16
C VAL A 159 -14.88 14.32 -0.29
N PRO A 160 -14.94 13.47 0.74
CA PRO A 160 -13.77 13.12 1.53
C PRO A 160 -12.70 12.47 0.65
N SER A 161 -11.43 12.74 0.94
CA SER A 161 -10.31 12.19 0.16
C SER A 161 -10.18 10.67 0.33
N MET A 162 -10.44 9.93 -0.74
CA MET A 162 -10.29 8.46 -0.79
C MET A 162 -8.89 8.00 -1.21
N THR A 163 -7.96 8.94 -1.48
CA THR A 163 -6.61 8.60 -1.93
C THR A 163 -5.78 8.03 -0.78
N PRO A 164 -5.20 6.83 -0.88
CA PRO A 164 -4.35 6.27 0.18
C PRO A 164 -3.09 7.13 0.36
N GLY A 165 -2.59 7.26 1.58
CA GLY A 165 -1.41 8.07 1.87
C GLY A 165 -0.99 8.05 3.34
N PHE A 166 0.20 8.58 3.58
CA PHE A 166 0.80 8.69 4.92
C PHE A 166 0.84 10.16 5.34
N LEU A 167 0.54 10.42 6.61
CA LEU A 167 0.64 11.73 7.24
C LEU A 167 1.85 11.74 8.16
N VAL A 168 2.51 12.89 8.28
CA VAL A 168 3.49 13.13 9.33
C VAL A 168 2.74 13.25 10.65
N THR A 169 3.04 12.42 11.64
CA THR A 169 2.37 12.48 12.95
C THR A 169 3.23 13.11 14.02
N GLN A 170 4.55 13.01 13.86
CA GLN A 170 5.50 13.64 14.76
C GLN A 170 6.79 14.00 14.03
N THR A 171 7.38 15.13 14.40
CA THR A 171 8.78 15.43 14.11
C THR A 171 9.53 15.58 15.42
N ARG A 172 10.74 15.03 15.48
CA ARG A 172 11.64 15.19 16.62
C ARG A 172 12.96 15.74 16.12
N GLN A 173 13.38 16.87 16.66
CA GLN A 173 14.65 17.52 16.37
C GLN A 173 15.54 17.44 17.60
N ASP A 174 16.70 16.81 17.46
CA ASP A 174 17.80 16.89 18.42
C ASP A 174 18.76 17.97 17.95
N LEU A 175 18.83 19.07 18.69
CA LEU A 175 19.62 20.25 18.34
C LEU A 175 21.04 20.19 18.90
N SER A 176 21.47 19.04 19.42
CA SER A 176 22.69 18.83 20.21
C SER A 176 22.58 19.36 21.64
N ASN A 177 23.53 18.98 22.49
CA ASN A 177 23.58 19.30 23.93
C ASN A 177 22.31 18.92 24.71
N GLY A 178 21.61 17.86 24.29
CA GLY A 178 20.43 17.35 24.98
C GLY A 178 19.15 18.18 24.77
N ILE A 179 19.18 19.20 23.91
CA ILE A 179 18.00 19.99 23.56
C ILE A 179 17.20 19.22 22.50
N VAL A 180 16.01 18.78 22.88
CA VAL A 180 15.10 18.05 22.00
C VAL A 180 13.80 18.83 21.85
N HIS A 181 13.42 19.10 20.61
CA HIS A 181 12.12 19.67 20.27
C HIS A 181 11.27 18.62 19.57
N THR A 182 10.09 18.33 20.12
CA THR A 182 9.17 17.33 19.55
C THR A 182 7.84 18.01 19.25
N THR A 183 7.36 17.84 18.03
CA THR A 183 6.08 18.41 17.58
C THR A 183 5.18 17.29 17.10
N ASN A 184 3.97 17.20 17.66
CA ASN A 184 2.91 16.32 17.20
C ASN A 184 1.99 17.06 16.23
N TYR A 185 1.52 16.34 15.21
CA TYR A 185 0.62 16.87 14.19
C TYR A 185 -0.74 16.18 14.28
N SER A 186 -1.81 16.95 14.13
CA SER A 186 -3.16 16.42 13.94
C SER A 186 -3.87 17.16 12.82
N TYR A 187 -4.71 16.43 12.10
CA TYR A 187 -5.30 16.87 10.85
C TYR A 187 -6.82 16.76 10.90
N THR A 188 -7.51 17.67 10.22
CA THR A 188 -8.96 17.67 10.15
C THR A 188 -9.44 17.69 8.70
N ASN A 189 -10.27 16.70 8.35
CA ASN A 189 -11.12 16.67 7.17
C ASN A 189 -10.39 16.96 5.85
N GLU A 190 -9.66 15.96 5.33
CA GLU A 190 -9.10 16.05 3.97
C GLU A 190 -10.20 15.97 2.92
N ARG A 191 -10.19 16.92 1.97
CA ARG A 191 -11.21 17.05 0.92
C ARG A 191 -10.63 16.87 -0.47
N TYR A 192 -11.46 16.36 -1.37
CA TYR A 192 -11.09 16.08 -2.75
C TYR A 192 -12.25 16.42 -3.70
N ILE A 193 -11.96 17.16 -4.77
CA ILE A 193 -12.89 17.38 -5.87
C ILE A 193 -12.77 16.20 -6.83
N GLN A 194 -13.82 15.38 -6.93
CA GLN A 194 -13.91 14.32 -7.93
C GLN A 194 -14.21 14.88 -9.31
N GLY A 195 -13.58 14.32 -10.33
CA GLY A 195 -13.83 14.70 -11.71
C GLY A 195 -12.90 13.99 -12.70
N THR A 196 -12.93 14.43 -13.95
CA THR A 196 -11.92 14.03 -14.93
C THR A 196 -10.56 14.63 -14.57
N ARG A 197 -9.47 14.11 -15.16
CA ARG A 197 -8.08 14.50 -14.82
C ARG A 197 -7.83 16.03 -14.79
N THR A 198 -8.58 16.82 -15.57
CA THR A 198 -8.44 18.28 -15.62
C THR A 198 -9.12 19.01 -14.45
N ILE A 199 -10.09 18.37 -13.79
CA ILE A 199 -10.92 18.96 -12.72
C ILE A 199 -10.58 18.34 -11.36
N SER A 200 -10.19 17.06 -11.37
CA SER A 200 -9.88 16.27 -10.19
C SER A 200 -8.71 16.86 -9.41
N ARG A 201 -8.90 17.20 -8.12
CA ARG A 201 -7.84 17.79 -7.28
C ARG A 201 -8.07 17.54 -5.79
N SER A 202 -6.98 17.41 -5.04
CA SER A 202 -7.03 17.51 -3.57
C SER A 202 -7.21 18.97 -3.16
N LEU A 203 -8.03 19.21 -2.14
CA LEU A 203 -8.16 20.50 -1.47
C LEU A 203 -7.32 20.56 -0.19
N GLY A 204 -6.65 19.46 0.19
CA GLY A 204 -5.93 19.35 1.44
C GLY A 204 -6.86 19.21 2.65
N PHE A 205 -6.31 19.49 3.83
CA PHE A 205 -7.02 19.43 5.10
C PHE A 205 -7.68 20.78 5.41
N ALA A 206 -8.86 20.74 6.03
CA ALA A 206 -9.53 21.93 6.54
C ALA A 206 -8.69 22.62 7.63
N SER A 207 -8.00 21.83 8.47
CA SER A 207 -7.05 22.38 9.43
C SER A 207 -5.92 21.42 9.77
N ILE A 208 -4.78 22.00 10.16
CA ILE A 208 -3.62 21.30 10.69
C ILE A 208 -3.24 21.94 12.02
N ARG A 209 -3.12 21.12 13.06
CA ARG A 209 -2.66 21.53 14.38
C ARG A 209 -1.28 20.94 14.66
N GLU A 210 -0.36 21.80 15.05
CA GLU A 210 1.00 21.49 15.47
C GLU A 210 1.09 21.73 16.97
N THR A 211 1.53 20.74 17.75
CA THR A 211 1.65 20.85 19.21
C THR A 211 3.06 20.49 19.66
N ASP A 212 3.77 21.43 20.29
CA ASP A 212 5.03 21.14 20.97
C ASP A 212 4.76 20.27 22.20
N VAL A 213 5.37 19.10 22.25
CA VAL A 213 5.16 18.10 23.30
C VAL A 213 5.70 18.55 24.66
N ASN A 214 6.76 19.36 24.67
CA ASN A 214 7.41 19.79 25.90
C ASN A 214 6.63 20.92 26.58
N THR A 215 6.05 21.83 25.80
CA THR A 215 5.39 23.03 26.32
C THR A 215 3.87 22.94 26.26
N ASN A 216 3.31 22.02 25.47
CA ASN A 216 1.89 21.96 25.10
C ASN A 216 1.38 23.20 24.37
N PHE A 217 2.25 24.13 23.98
CA PHE A 217 1.87 25.21 23.08
C PHE A 217 1.53 24.61 21.72
N TYR A 218 0.49 25.17 21.09
CA TYR A 218 0.02 24.70 19.81
C TYR A 218 -0.30 25.85 18.88
N LYS A 219 -0.20 25.55 17.58
CA LYS A 219 -0.63 26.40 16.48
C LYS A 219 -1.65 25.63 15.65
N ILE A 220 -2.72 26.31 15.26
CA ILE A 220 -3.70 25.77 14.30
C ILE A 220 -3.61 26.63 13.04
N THR A 221 -3.55 25.98 11.89
CA THR A 221 -3.66 26.62 10.59
C THR A 221 -4.91 26.09 9.91
N ASP A 222 -5.87 26.98 9.64
CA ASP A 222 -7.11 26.69 8.92
C ASP A 222 -6.99 27.11 7.45
N TYR A 223 -7.66 26.40 6.55
CA TYR A 223 -7.59 26.58 5.09
C TYR A 223 -8.98 26.77 4.45
#